data_AF-A0A1X1RLF9-F1
#
_entry.id   AF-A0A1X1RLF9-F1
#
_cell.length_a   1.000
_cell.length_b   1.000
_cell.length_c   1.000
_cell.angle_alpha   90.00
_cell.angle_beta   90.00
_cell.angle_gamma   90.00
#
_symmetry.space_group_name_H-M   'P 1'
#
loop_
_entity.id
_entity.type
_entity.pdbx_description
1 polymer ?
#
loop_
_entity_poly.entity_id
_entity_poly.type
_entity_poly.pdbx_seq_one_letter_code
_entity_poly.pdbx_strand_id
1 'polypeptide(L)' 'MIRTQIQLPDELYRDAKRVAQEHEMTLAEVVRRGLEHMVRIYPKRDVAGDAWQPPAPRRLGPFRVSDDAWRELANEA' A
#
# COMPACT_ATOMS: atom_id res chain seq x y z
N MET A 1 24.71 -13.02 -2.14
CA MET A 1 23.64 -12.97 -1.13
C MET A 1 24.16 -12.27 0.11
N ILE A 2 23.36 -11.41 0.74
CA ILE A 2 23.70 -10.74 2.01
C ILE A 2 22.95 -11.46 3.13
N ARG A 3 23.63 -11.76 4.24
CA ARG A 3 22.99 -12.35 5.43
C ARG A 3 22.27 -11.23 6.18
N THR A 4 20.98 -11.40 6.41
CA THR A 4 20.15 -10.46 7.16
C THR A 4 19.37 -11.20 8.23
N GLN A 5 19.32 -10.65 9.44
CA GLN A 5 18.45 -11.12 10.51
C GLN A 5 17.20 -10.24 10.52
N ILE A 6 16.03 -10.87 10.46
CA ILE A 6 14.72 -10.22 10.52
C ILE A 6 13.89 -10.87 11.61
N GLN A 7 12.91 -10.14 12.14
CA GLN A 7 11.91 -10.69 13.06
C GLN A 7 10.63 -10.96 12.29
N LEU A 8 9.99 -12.09 12.58
CA LEU A 8 8.68 -12.46 12.04
C LEU A 8 7.74 -12.72 13.22
N PRO A 9 6.49 -12.26 13.18
CA PRO A 9 5.47 -12.71 14.13
C PRO A 9 5.36 -14.23 14.10
N ASP A 10 5.12 -14.85 15.26
CA ASP A 10 5.09 -16.30 15.42
C ASP A 10 4.15 -17.00 14.44
N GLU A 11 2.94 -16.46 14.27
CA GLU A 11 1.94 -17.02 13.34
C GLU A 11 2.43 -16.95 11.89
N LEU A 12 2.98 -15.81 11.49
CA LEU A 12 3.55 -15.63 10.15
C LEU A 12 4.73 -16.57 9.90
N TYR A 13 5.58 -16.80 10.90
CA TYR A 13 6.67 -17.76 10.80
C TYR A 13 6.15 -19.19 10.59
N ARG A 14 5.12 -19.60 11.33
CA ARG A 14 4.50 -20.93 11.20
C ARG A 14 3.90 -21.13 9.82
N ASP A 15 3.16 -20.15 9.32
CA ASP A 15 2.58 -20.19 7.98
C ASP A 15 3.65 -20.25 6.88
N ALA A 16 4.70 -19.45 7.00
CA ALA A 16 5.82 -19.49 6.06
C ALA A 16 6.55 -20.85 6.09
N LYS A 17 6.69 -21.46 7.27
CA LYS A 17 7.26 -22.82 7.43
C LYS A 17 6.38 -23.90 6.80
N ARG A 18 5.05 -23.79 6.91
CA ARG A 18 4.10 -24.69 6.25
C ARG A 18 4.24 -24.59 4.73
N VAL A 19 4.24 -23.38 4.17
CA VAL A 19 4.45 -23.14 2.72
C VAL A 19 5.78 -23.73 2.26
N ALA A 20 6.85 -23.52 3.02
CA ALA A 20 8.17 -24.07 2.71
C ALA A 20 8.12 -25.61 2.62
N GLN A 21 7.43 -26.27 3.54
CA GLN A 21 7.28 -27.72 3.56
C GLN A 21 6.41 -28.25 2.40
N GLU A 22 5.25 -27.66 2.16
CA GLU A 22 4.31 -28.09 1.11
C GLU A 22 4.89 -27.97 -0.30
N HIS A 23 5.81 -27.04 -0.51
CA HIS A 23 6.44 -26.78 -1.80
C HIS A 23 7.91 -27.19 -1.87
N GLU A 24 8.38 -28.05 -0.96
CA GLU A 24 9.74 -28.60 -0.93
C GLU A 24 10.85 -27.53 -1.06
N MET A 25 10.67 -26.40 -0.38
CA MET A 25 11.59 -25.27 -0.44
C MET A 25 12.05 -24.83 0.95
N THR A 26 13.11 -24.02 0.99
CA THR A 26 13.61 -23.47 2.25
C THR A 26 12.77 -22.27 2.71
N LEU A 27 12.79 -21.96 4.01
CA LEU A 27 12.17 -20.72 4.51
C LEU A 27 12.78 -19.47 3.85
N ALA A 28 14.09 -19.50 3.55
CA ALA A 28 14.76 -18.41 2.85
C ALA A 28 14.24 -18.22 1.41
N GLU A 29 13.84 -19.31 0.74
CA GLU A 29 13.19 -19.26 -0.57
C GLU A 29 11.84 -18.54 -0.48
N VAL A 30 11.01 -18.91 0.50
CA VAL A 30 9.69 -18.29 0.73
C VAL A 30 9.85 -16.79 0.97
N VAL A 31 10.76 -16.40 1.89
CA VAL A 31 11.03 -14.99 2.19
C VAL A 31 11.52 -14.25 0.96
N ARG A 32 12.45 -14.83 0.18
CA ARG A 32 12.97 -14.17 -1.02
C ARG A 32 11.87 -13.95 -2.07
N ARG A 33 11.05 -14.96 -2.37
CA ARG A 33 9.93 -14.83 -3.31
C ARG A 33 8.91 -13.79 -2.85
N GLY A 34 8.64 -13.73 -1.55
CA GLY A 34 7.81 -12.69 -0.96
C GLY A 34 8.38 -11.30 -1.20
N LEU A 35 9.67 -11.10 -0.91
CA LEU A 35 10.35 -9.82 -1.15
C LEU A 35 10.39 -9.44 -2.65
N GLU A 36 10.66 -10.39 -3.53
CA GLU A 36 10.63 -10.16 -4.99
C GLU A 36 9.23 -9.74 -5.47
N HIS A 37 8.17 -10.35 -4.91
CA HIS A 37 6.79 -9.96 -5.20
C HIS A 37 6.49 -8.54 -4.69
N MET A 38 6.92 -8.20 -3.47
CA MET A 38 6.75 -6.85 -2.92
C MET A 38 7.46 -5.80 -3.77
N VAL A 39 8.68 -6.06 -4.24
CA VAL A 39 9.39 -5.13 -5.16
C VAL A 39 8.64 -4.91 -6.47
N ARG A 40 7.92 -5.94 -6.98
CA ARG A 40 7.06 -5.77 -8.17
C ARG A 40 5.83 -4.89 -7.90
N ILE A 41 5.24 -4.98 -6.71
CA ILE A 41 4.10 -4.15 -6.31
C ILE A 41 4.53 -2.70 -6.06
N TYR A 42 5.73 -2.49 -5.52
CA TYR A 42 6.31 -1.19 -5.23
C TYR A 42 7.48 -0.92 -6.19
N PRO A 43 7.22 -0.67 -7.49
CA PRO A 43 8.29 -0.40 -8.43
C PRO A 43 9.08 0.82 -7.98
N LYS A 44 10.37 0.82 -8.33
CA LYS A 44 11.22 1.99 -8.12
C LYS A 44 10.54 3.18 -8.81
N ARG A 45 10.10 4.14 -8.01
CA ARG A 45 9.65 5.43 -8.54
C ARG A 45 10.89 6.14 -9.07
N ASP A 46 10.84 6.61 -10.31
CA ASP A 46 11.83 7.56 -10.77
C ASP A 46 11.86 8.74 -9.80
N VAL A 47 13.07 9.23 -9.51
CA VAL A 47 13.35 10.35 -8.60
C VAL A 47 12.29 11.41 -8.81
N ALA A 48 11.57 11.79 -7.75
CA ALA A 48 10.42 12.71 -7.73
C ALA A 48 10.28 13.50 -9.04
N GLY A 49 9.62 12.89 -10.04
CA GLY A 49 9.08 13.66 -11.15
C GLY A 49 8.26 14.77 -10.52
N ASP A 50 8.48 16.00 -10.96
CA ASP A 50 7.97 17.28 -10.45
C ASP A 50 6.98 17.18 -9.29
N ALA A 51 7.28 17.89 -8.19
CA ALA A 51 6.41 18.02 -7.01
C ALA A 51 4.93 17.91 -7.42
N TRP A 52 4.29 16.82 -6.98
CA TRP A 52 2.94 16.45 -7.43
C TRP A 52 2.04 17.69 -7.41
N GLN A 53 1.51 18.06 -8.57
CA GLN A 53 0.55 19.15 -8.68
C GLN A 53 -0.86 18.54 -8.73
N PRO A 54 -1.80 19.03 -7.91
CA PRO A 54 -3.19 18.62 -8.04
C PRO A 54 -3.70 19.03 -9.44
N PRO A 55 -4.67 18.29 -10.00
CA PRO A 55 -5.32 18.73 -11.24
C PRO A 55 -5.95 20.11 -11.06
N ALA A 56 -6.05 20.88 -12.15
CA ALA A 56 -6.69 22.17 -12.11
C ALA A 56 -8.12 22.04 -11.54
N PRO A 57 -8.52 22.92 -10.59
CA PRO A 57 -9.84 22.86 -9.99
C PRO A 57 -10.92 23.00 -11.05
N ARG A 58 -11.94 22.14 -10.97
CA ARG A 58 -13.11 22.25 -11.84
C ARG A 58 -13.99 23.42 -11.38
N ARG A 59 -14.50 24.21 -12.32
CA ARG A 59 -15.54 25.20 -12.02
C ARG A 59 -16.85 24.47 -11.70
N LEU A 60 -17.22 24.42 -10.42
CA LEU A 60 -18.46 23.76 -9.94
C LEU A 60 -19.68 24.68 -9.93
N GLY A 61 -19.51 25.94 -10.36
CA GLY A 61 -20.57 26.96 -10.35
C GLY A 61 -20.67 27.69 -9.01
N PRO A 62 -21.67 28.55 -8.84
CA PRO A 62 -21.90 29.25 -7.58
C PRO A 62 -22.30 28.27 -6.48
N PHE A 63 -21.98 28.64 -5.25
CA PHE A 63 -22.43 27.91 -4.07
C PHE A 63 -23.97 27.89 -4.06
N ARG A 64 -24.56 26.69 -3.91
CA ARG A 64 -26.01 26.49 -4.09
C ARG A 64 -26.82 26.68 -2.81
N VAL A 65 -26.13 26.91 -1.70
CA VAL A 65 -26.69 26.96 -0.34
C VAL A 65 -26.06 28.14 0.38
N SER A 66 -26.68 28.64 1.46
CA SER A 66 -26.06 29.66 2.29
C SER A 66 -24.96 29.06 3.18
N ASP A 67 -24.05 29.91 3.66
CA ASP A 67 -22.97 29.52 4.59
C ASP A 67 -23.49 28.91 5.90
N ASP A 68 -24.72 29.24 6.30
CA ASP A 68 -25.33 28.71 7.52
C ASP A 68 -25.99 27.34 7.31
N ALA A 69 -26.44 27.01 6.08
CA ALA A 69 -27.25 25.82 5.80
C ALA A 69 -26.47 24.66 5.19
N TRP A 70 -25.23 24.87 4.71
CA TRP A 70 -24.51 23.84 3.94
C TRP A 70 -24.22 22.56 4.73
N ARG A 71 -23.96 22.69 6.04
CA ARG A 71 -23.59 21.55 6.89
C ARG A 71 -24.78 20.64 7.17
N GLU A 72 -25.96 21.23 7.37
CA GLU A 72 -27.20 20.49 7.60
C GLU A 72 -27.55 19.67 6.35
N LEU A 73 -27.58 20.31 5.19
CA LEU A 73 -27.88 19.66 3.91
C LEU A 73 -26.87 18.58 3.49
N ALA A 74 -25.60 18.70 3.87
CA ALA A 74 -24.58 17.68 3.57
C ALA A 74 -24.70 16.42 4.45
N ASN A 75 -25.32 16.55 5.63
CA ASN A 75 -25.46 15.47 6.61
C ASN A 75 -26.84 14.77 6.56
N GLU A 76 -27.78 15.25 5.74
CA GLU A 76 -29.11 14.65 5.54
C GLU A 76 -29.11 13.39 4.63
N ALA A 77 -27.94 12.85 4.28
CA ALA A 77 -27.77 11.67 3.43
C ALA A 77 -27.57 10.36 4.21
#